data_AF-A0A925G2I2-F1
#
_entry.id   AF-A0A925G2I2-F1
#
_cell.length_a   1.000
_cell.length_b   1.000
_cell.length_c   1.000
_cell.angle_alpha   90.00
_cell.angle_beta   90.00
_cell.angle_gamma   90.00
#
_symmetry.space_group_name_H-M   'P 1'
#
loop_
_entity.id
_entity.type
_entity.pdbx_description
1 polymer ?
#
loop_
_entity_poly.entity_id
_entity_poly.type
_entity_poly.pdbx_seq_one_letter_code
_entity_poly.pdbx_strand_id
1 'polypeptide(L)'
;MPFEPAQRERFITVEGADLRAKMETALNMGRQLAPQTRFWLAYSFDVRPGVAVDPGEGKFRGNMSDYDGVTIFMGTRGDGQMVETRNLGVFLLYEPDGSSIARVEIYNLDKRREYSAYPVYWLGRGGNEESLNFLRQLATASRPRKINERGVLAIALHDDPRVTAQLKNFVNTSTDHSVRRTAVYWIGYTGGETSYLAEMVRNEQENENVRETAAYAIGVSRDPAALGTLTELYRTIPNREIRRKLIHSISINENQDPAIDFLIRIAKTDADMEARKQAMFWLGHKAGEKSLGVLKDAVEATDAETEVQKHAVFVISRRPKDEAVPMLIRIARTHQKSVLRKEAIFWLGRTGDERALAFIEELLSK
;
A
#
# COMPACT_ATOMS: atom_id res chain seq x y z
N MET A 1 -7.06 -24.14 -12.56
CA MET A 1 -8.40 -24.48 -13.10
C MET A 1 -8.85 -23.33 -13.97
N PRO A 2 -9.22 -23.55 -15.24
CA PRO A 2 -9.76 -22.49 -16.07
C PRO A 2 -11.25 -22.30 -15.73
N PHE A 3 -11.62 -21.06 -15.37
CA PHE A 3 -12.95 -20.41 -15.37
C PHE A 3 -14.19 -21.16 -14.82
N GLU A 4 -14.98 -20.51 -13.96
CA GLU A 4 -16.43 -20.78 -13.87
C GLU A 4 -17.18 -19.88 -14.88
N PRO A 5 -17.75 -20.43 -15.98
CA PRO A 5 -18.46 -19.65 -17.00
C PRO A 5 -19.83 -19.09 -16.54
N ALA A 6 -20.38 -19.59 -15.43
CA ALA A 6 -21.80 -19.48 -15.10
C ALA A 6 -22.31 -18.08 -14.69
N GLN A 7 -21.44 -17.11 -14.39
CA GLN A 7 -21.89 -15.78 -13.95
C GLN A 7 -22.20 -14.82 -15.10
N ARG A 8 -21.43 -14.89 -16.20
CA ARG A 8 -21.63 -14.00 -17.36
C ARG A 8 -22.90 -14.32 -18.14
N GLU A 9 -23.41 -15.55 -18.03
CA GLU A 9 -24.67 -15.98 -18.66
C GLU A 9 -25.89 -15.18 -18.19
N ARG A 10 -25.78 -14.44 -17.07
CA ARG A 10 -26.84 -13.57 -16.55
C ARG A 10 -26.69 -12.09 -16.95
N PHE A 11 -25.62 -11.74 -17.66
CA PHE A 11 -25.41 -10.37 -18.10
C PHE A 11 -26.18 -10.09 -19.40
N ILE A 12 -26.73 -8.89 -19.49
CA ILE A 12 -27.44 -8.42 -20.67
C ILE A 12 -26.40 -7.81 -21.60
N THR A 13 -26.04 -8.52 -22.66
CA THR A 13 -25.11 -8.00 -23.67
C THR A 13 -25.69 -6.77 -24.36
N VAL A 14 -24.85 -5.75 -24.52
CA VAL A 14 -25.22 -4.50 -25.19
C VAL A 14 -24.40 -4.32 -26.46
N GLU A 15 -25.11 -4.18 -27.57
CA GLU A 15 -24.55 -3.95 -28.89
C GLU A 15 -24.29 -2.45 -29.14
N GLY A 16 -23.27 -2.17 -29.95
CA GLY A 16 -22.87 -0.81 -30.32
C GLY A 16 -21.50 -0.80 -31.01
N ALA A 17 -21.24 0.27 -31.77
CA ALA A 17 -20.03 0.40 -32.59
C ALA A 17 -18.76 0.60 -31.74
N ASP A 18 -18.87 1.32 -30.63
CA ASP A 18 -17.78 1.65 -29.71
C ASP A 18 -18.27 1.62 -28.25
N LEU A 19 -17.35 1.76 -27.29
CA LEU A 19 -17.71 1.77 -25.86
C LEU A 19 -18.73 2.85 -25.51
N ARG A 20 -18.67 4.03 -26.13
CA ARG A 20 -19.58 5.15 -25.85
C ARG A 20 -21.00 4.82 -26.31
N ALA A 21 -21.16 4.37 -27.54
CA ALA A 21 -22.45 3.96 -28.10
C ALA A 21 -23.08 2.84 -27.27
N LYS A 22 -22.28 1.88 -26.79
CA LYS A 22 -22.75 0.83 -25.89
C LYS A 22 -23.20 1.38 -24.54
N MET A 23 -22.45 2.33 -23.95
CA MET A 23 -22.87 2.99 -22.71
C MET A 23 -24.21 3.74 -22.89
N GLU A 24 -24.39 4.46 -23.99
CA GLU A 24 -25.63 5.18 -24.30
C GLU A 24 -26.81 4.21 -24.47
N THR A 25 -26.63 3.12 -25.22
CA THR A 25 -27.64 2.05 -25.37
C THR A 25 -27.97 1.42 -24.02
N ALA A 26 -26.97 1.06 -23.21
CA ALA A 26 -27.17 0.46 -21.89
C ALA A 26 -27.94 1.39 -20.93
N LEU A 27 -27.64 2.70 -20.94
CA LEU A 27 -28.35 3.70 -20.14
C LEU A 27 -29.82 3.82 -20.58
N ASN A 28 -30.12 3.71 -21.87
CA ASN A 28 -31.48 3.72 -22.37
C ASN A 28 -32.23 2.45 -21.95
N MET A 29 -31.60 1.28 -22.07
CA MET A 29 -32.17 0.01 -21.61
C MET A 29 -32.45 0.01 -20.11
N GLY A 30 -31.49 0.47 -19.29
CA GLY A 30 -31.63 0.56 -17.84
C GLY A 30 -32.80 1.43 -17.41
N ARG A 31 -32.95 2.61 -18.03
CA ARG A 31 -34.06 3.54 -17.77
C ARG A 31 -35.43 2.97 -18.15
N GLN A 32 -35.51 2.21 -19.25
CA GLN A 32 -36.78 1.70 -19.77
C GLN A 32 -37.26 0.40 -19.10
N LEU A 33 -36.33 -0.48 -18.72
CA LEU A 33 -36.65 -1.84 -18.26
C LEU A 33 -36.64 -1.99 -16.73
N ALA A 34 -36.12 -1.00 -16.00
CA ALA A 34 -35.98 -1.06 -14.55
C ALA A 34 -36.42 0.26 -13.87
N PRO A 35 -37.68 0.72 -14.04
CA PRO A 35 -38.08 2.09 -13.73
C PRO A 35 -38.03 2.50 -12.24
N GLN A 36 -37.54 1.67 -11.33
CA GLN A 36 -37.31 1.98 -9.91
C GLN A 36 -36.07 1.30 -9.29
N THR A 37 -35.24 0.59 -10.07
CA THR A 37 -34.08 -0.12 -9.52
C THR A 37 -32.78 0.37 -10.14
N ARG A 38 -31.72 0.41 -9.34
CA ARG A 38 -30.37 0.65 -9.84
C ARG A 38 -29.96 -0.44 -10.83
N PHE A 39 -29.00 -0.11 -11.69
CA PHE A 39 -28.47 -1.05 -12.66
C PHE A 39 -26.98 -0.82 -12.89
N TRP A 40 -26.27 -1.88 -13.27
CA TRP A 40 -24.85 -1.82 -13.57
C TRP A 40 -24.62 -1.67 -15.07
N LEU A 41 -23.70 -0.79 -15.44
CA LEU A 41 -22.97 -0.85 -16.70
C LEU A 41 -21.60 -1.46 -16.42
N ALA A 42 -21.17 -2.41 -17.24
CA ALA A 42 -19.89 -3.08 -17.02
C ALA A 42 -19.15 -3.42 -18.31
N TYR A 43 -17.84 -3.24 -18.31
CA TYR A 43 -16.97 -3.60 -19.44
C TYR A 43 -15.61 -4.10 -18.95
N SER A 44 -14.98 -4.99 -19.71
CA SER A 44 -13.59 -5.42 -19.46
C SER A 44 -12.59 -4.54 -20.19
N PHE A 45 -11.36 -4.49 -19.69
CA PHE A 45 -10.26 -3.73 -20.28
C PHE A 45 -8.96 -4.54 -20.17
N ASP A 46 -7.91 -4.07 -20.84
CA ASP A 46 -6.63 -4.76 -20.84
C ASP A 46 -5.85 -4.41 -19.58
N VAL A 47 -5.53 -5.43 -18.79
CA VAL A 47 -4.95 -5.27 -17.46
C VAL A 47 -3.44 -5.41 -17.51
N ARG A 48 -2.74 -4.41 -16.97
CA ARG A 48 -1.28 -4.37 -16.93
C ARG A 48 -0.69 -5.62 -16.25
N PRO A 49 0.53 -6.04 -16.64
CA PRO A 49 1.23 -7.11 -15.92
C PRO A 49 1.59 -6.72 -14.48
N GLY A 50 1.78 -7.73 -13.64
CA GLY A 50 2.30 -7.61 -12.28
C GLY A 50 1.34 -7.09 -11.22
N VAL A 51 0.05 -7.04 -11.53
CA VAL A 51 -1.00 -6.64 -10.58
C VAL A 51 -2.06 -7.73 -10.44
N ALA A 52 -2.48 -7.97 -9.21
CA ALA A 52 -3.61 -8.81 -8.88
C ALA A 52 -4.68 -8.02 -8.13
N VAL A 53 -5.94 -8.32 -8.44
CA VAL A 53 -7.10 -7.72 -7.77
C VAL A 53 -7.87 -8.82 -7.08
N ASP A 54 -8.11 -8.61 -5.79
CA ASP A 54 -8.68 -9.58 -4.87
C ASP A 54 -7.95 -10.93 -5.01
N PRO A 55 -6.65 -11.05 -4.67
CA PRO A 55 -5.85 -12.25 -4.95
C PRO A 55 -6.32 -13.52 -4.19
N GLY A 56 -7.24 -13.38 -3.24
CA GLY A 56 -7.73 -14.47 -2.39
C GLY A 56 -6.82 -14.72 -1.19
N GLU A 57 -6.98 -15.87 -0.54
CA GLU A 57 -6.15 -16.26 0.60
C GLU A 57 -4.83 -16.87 0.15
N GLY A 58 -3.76 -16.61 0.90
CA GLY A 58 -2.46 -17.17 0.59
C GLY A 58 -1.31 -16.48 1.33
N LYS A 59 -0.13 -17.09 1.24
CA LYS A 59 1.13 -16.45 1.67
C LYS A 59 1.61 -15.56 0.53
N PHE A 60 1.56 -14.25 0.75
CA PHE A 60 1.97 -13.23 -0.20
C PHE A 60 3.25 -12.52 0.24
N ARG A 61 4.07 -12.13 -0.73
CA ARG A 61 5.26 -11.29 -0.56
C ARG A 61 5.16 -10.12 -1.52
N GLY A 62 4.93 -8.92 -1.00
CA GLY A 62 4.74 -7.73 -1.83
C GLY A 62 3.90 -6.70 -1.10
N ASN A 63 3.35 -5.75 -1.86
CA ASN A 63 2.44 -4.77 -1.29
C ASN A 63 0.98 -5.16 -1.52
N MET A 64 0.19 -5.02 -0.47
CA MET A 64 -1.26 -5.25 -0.45
C MET A 64 -1.92 -3.95 -0.02
N SER A 65 -2.86 -3.43 -0.79
CA SER A 65 -3.57 -2.18 -0.49
C SER A 65 -5.06 -2.37 -0.67
N ASP A 66 -5.84 -1.99 0.34
CA ASP A 66 -7.30 -2.04 0.30
C ASP A 66 -7.87 -0.68 -0.14
N TYR A 67 -8.81 -0.71 -1.07
CA TYR A 67 -9.49 0.46 -1.63
C TYR A 67 -10.99 0.38 -1.39
N ASP A 68 -11.42 0.28 -0.13
CA ASP A 68 -12.84 0.15 0.24
C ASP A 68 -13.49 -1.07 -0.44
N GLY A 69 -13.04 -2.27 -0.09
CA GLY A 69 -13.65 -3.53 -0.56
C GLY A 69 -13.14 -4.03 -1.92
N VAL A 70 -12.04 -3.46 -2.40
CA VAL A 70 -11.21 -4.04 -3.46
C VAL A 70 -9.76 -4.03 -2.99
N THR A 71 -9.17 -5.21 -2.95
CA THR A 71 -7.78 -5.38 -2.53
C THR A 71 -6.90 -5.46 -3.76
N ILE A 72 -5.90 -4.59 -3.86
CA ILE A 72 -4.89 -4.64 -4.92
C ILE A 72 -3.58 -5.18 -4.36
N PHE A 73 -2.99 -6.12 -5.08
CA PHE A 73 -1.75 -6.77 -4.71
C PHE A 73 -0.72 -6.67 -5.83
N MET A 74 0.51 -6.33 -5.45
CA MET A 74 1.66 -6.31 -6.36
C MET A 74 2.81 -7.05 -5.68
N GLY A 75 3.17 -8.21 -6.24
CA GLY A 75 4.20 -9.07 -5.66
C GLY A 75 4.07 -10.53 -6.08
N THR A 76 4.60 -11.41 -5.23
CA THR A 76 4.69 -12.84 -5.48
C THR A 76 3.99 -13.65 -4.39
N ARG A 77 3.71 -14.92 -4.70
CA ARG A 77 3.35 -15.94 -3.70
C ARG A 77 4.58 -16.39 -2.91
N GLY A 78 4.36 -17.20 -1.89
CA GLY A 78 5.43 -17.79 -1.08
C GLY A 78 6.46 -18.60 -1.89
N ASP A 79 6.08 -19.12 -3.06
CA ASP A 79 6.93 -19.83 -4.02
C ASP A 79 7.70 -18.91 -4.99
N GLY A 80 7.52 -17.59 -4.88
CA GLY A 80 8.16 -16.60 -5.74
C GLY A 80 7.46 -16.34 -7.07
N GLN A 81 6.37 -17.03 -7.40
CA GLN A 81 5.61 -16.76 -8.62
C GLN A 81 4.83 -15.44 -8.51
N MET A 82 4.86 -14.64 -9.58
CA MET A 82 4.11 -13.39 -9.65
C MET A 82 2.60 -13.69 -9.62
N VAL A 83 1.86 -12.94 -8.81
CA VAL A 83 0.40 -13.06 -8.75
C VAL A 83 -0.21 -12.00 -9.65
N GLU A 84 -1.08 -12.42 -10.55
CA GLU A 84 -1.71 -11.53 -11.51
C GLU A 84 -3.20 -11.81 -11.65
N THR A 85 -3.95 -10.78 -12.03
CA THR A 85 -5.34 -10.88 -12.45
C THR A 85 -5.47 -10.22 -13.81
N ARG A 86 -5.88 -11.00 -14.83
CA ARG A 86 -5.99 -10.51 -16.21
C ARG A 86 -7.42 -10.22 -16.64
N ASN A 87 -8.40 -10.76 -15.91
CA ASN A 87 -9.81 -10.58 -16.21
C ASN A 87 -10.43 -9.61 -15.20
N LEU A 88 -10.31 -8.31 -15.50
CA LEU A 88 -10.98 -7.27 -14.71
C LEU A 88 -12.11 -6.64 -15.51
N GLY A 89 -13.11 -6.15 -14.77
CA GLY A 89 -14.15 -5.28 -15.31
C GLY A 89 -14.30 -4.01 -14.48
N VAL A 90 -14.56 -2.90 -15.16
CA VAL A 90 -15.06 -1.67 -14.54
C VAL A 90 -16.57 -1.78 -14.45
N PHE A 91 -17.13 -1.61 -13.26
CA PHE A 91 -18.57 -1.68 -12.98
C PHE A 91 -19.05 -0.33 -12.47
N LEU A 92 -20.08 0.21 -13.12
CA LEU A 92 -20.68 1.51 -12.84
C LEU A 92 -22.13 1.28 -12.41
N LEU A 93 -22.43 1.48 -11.13
CA LEU A 93 -23.79 1.40 -10.61
C LEU A 93 -24.47 2.75 -10.85
N TYR A 94 -25.49 2.78 -11.68
CA TYR A 94 -26.30 3.97 -11.91
C TYR A 94 -27.52 4.00 -11.00
N GLU A 95 -27.95 5.20 -10.63
CA GLU A 95 -29.27 5.43 -10.04
C GLU A 95 -30.40 5.02 -11.03
N PRO A 96 -31.62 4.72 -10.55
CA PRO A 96 -32.69 4.19 -11.42
C PRO A 96 -33.02 5.06 -12.64
N ASP A 97 -32.86 6.37 -12.54
CA ASP A 97 -33.09 7.33 -13.61
C ASP A 97 -31.92 7.44 -14.60
N GLY A 98 -30.81 6.73 -14.37
CA GLY A 98 -29.59 6.78 -15.15
C GLY A 98 -28.85 8.12 -15.10
N SER A 99 -29.24 9.04 -14.22
CA SER A 99 -28.72 10.42 -14.20
C SER A 99 -27.32 10.51 -13.59
N SER A 100 -27.02 9.63 -12.64
CA SER A 100 -25.78 9.67 -11.88
C SER A 100 -25.26 8.29 -11.54
N ILE A 101 -23.94 8.21 -11.35
CA ILE A 101 -23.26 7.01 -10.89
C ILE A 101 -23.27 7.01 -9.36
N ALA A 102 -23.92 6.03 -8.76
CA ALA A 102 -23.95 5.80 -7.33
C ALA A 102 -22.63 5.22 -6.82
N ARG A 103 -22.00 4.33 -7.61
CA ARG A 103 -20.77 3.62 -7.22
C ARG A 103 -19.97 3.15 -8.42
N VAL A 104 -18.65 3.13 -8.27
CA VAL A 104 -17.72 2.54 -9.25
C VAL A 104 -16.92 1.45 -8.55
N GLU A 105 -16.77 0.31 -9.21
CA GLU A 105 -16.00 -0.82 -8.71
C GLU A 105 -15.11 -1.41 -9.80
N ILE A 106 -13.99 -1.99 -9.38
CA ILE A 106 -13.15 -2.83 -10.24
C ILE A 106 -13.29 -4.25 -9.72
N TYR A 107 -13.83 -5.15 -10.54
CA TYR A 107 -14.08 -6.53 -10.13
C TYR A 107 -13.16 -7.50 -10.85
N ASN A 108 -12.62 -8.44 -10.08
CA ASN A 108 -12.01 -9.66 -10.59
C ASN A 108 -13.11 -10.57 -11.16
N LEU A 109 -13.15 -10.69 -12.47
CA LEU A 109 -14.15 -11.47 -13.20
C LEU A 109 -13.91 -13.00 -13.11
N ASP A 110 -12.78 -13.42 -12.55
CA ASP A 110 -12.49 -14.84 -12.27
C ASP A 110 -13.10 -15.29 -10.94
N LYS A 111 -13.73 -14.38 -10.19
CA LYS A 111 -14.33 -14.66 -8.88
C LYS A 111 -15.84 -14.52 -8.90
N ARG A 112 -16.50 -15.41 -8.15
CA ARG A 112 -17.95 -15.32 -7.92
C ARG A 112 -18.29 -14.05 -7.16
N ARG A 113 -19.20 -13.24 -7.70
CA ARG A 113 -19.71 -12.04 -7.03
C ARG A 113 -21.22 -11.89 -7.12
N GLU A 114 -21.82 -11.27 -6.11
CA GLU A 114 -23.21 -10.84 -6.14
C GLU A 114 -23.30 -9.36 -6.52
N TYR A 115 -24.08 -9.05 -7.54
CA TYR A 115 -24.26 -7.69 -8.06
C TYR A 115 -25.42 -6.95 -7.37
N SER A 116 -25.65 -7.27 -6.09
CA SER A 116 -26.80 -6.78 -5.30
C SER A 116 -28.16 -7.05 -5.97
N ALA A 117 -28.25 -8.13 -6.74
CA ALA A 117 -29.40 -8.50 -7.58
C ALA A 117 -29.82 -7.43 -8.63
N TYR A 118 -29.01 -6.40 -8.87
CA TYR A 118 -29.26 -5.43 -9.94
C TYR A 118 -28.88 -6.00 -11.31
N PRO A 119 -29.62 -5.65 -12.38
CA PRO A 119 -29.27 -6.06 -13.74
C PRO A 119 -27.89 -5.52 -14.12
N VAL A 120 -27.14 -6.31 -14.89
CA VAL A 120 -25.81 -5.95 -15.39
C VAL A 120 -25.85 -5.90 -16.91
N TYR A 121 -25.70 -4.69 -17.45
CA TYR A 121 -25.55 -4.43 -18.87
C TYR A 121 -24.08 -4.51 -19.26
N TRP A 122 -23.73 -5.56 -20.01
CA TRP A 122 -22.35 -5.89 -20.38
C TRP A 122 -21.99 -5.31 -21.75
N LEU A 123 -21.01 -4.40 -21.76
CA LEU A 123 -20.59 -3.66 -22.96
C LEU A 123 -19.47 -4.41 -23.72
N GLY A 124 -19.02 -5.56 -23.23
CA GLY A 124 -17.90 -6.30 -23.80
C GLY A 124 -16.54 -5.74 -23.38
N ARG A 125 -15.55 -5.90 -24.26
CA ARG A 125 -14.18 -5.38 -24.07
C ARG A 125 -14.10 -3.96 -24.60
N GLY A 126 -13.78 -3.01 -23.73
CA GLY A 126 -13.49 -1.63 -24.11
C GLY A 126 -12.04 -1.48 -24.55
N GLY A 127 -11.80 -0.79 -25.67
CA GLY A 127 -10.44 -0.46 -26.10
C GLY A 127 -9.77 0.51 -25.13
N ASN A 128 -8.44 0.44 -24.99
CA ASN A 128 -7.70 1.29 -24.05
C ASN A 128 -7.95 2.79 -24.27
N GLU A 129 -7.99 3.25 -25.52
CA GLU A 129 -8.24 4.67 -25.80
C GLU A 129 -9.62 5.12 -25.30
N GLU A 130 -10.67 4.36 -25.65
CA GLU A 130 -12.05 4.65 -25.26
C GLU A 130 -12.23 4.61 -23.74
N SER A 131 -11.72 3.54 -23.11
CA SER A 131 -11.80 3.35 -21.66
C SER A 131 -11.04 4.44 -20.91
N LEU A 132 -9.79 4.74 -21.30
CA LEU A 132 -9.00 5.78 -20.65
C LEU A 132 -9.63 7.16 -20.81
N ASN A 133 -10.23 7.46 -21.98
CA ASN A 133 -10.93 8.73 -22.18
C ASN A 133 -12.16 8.85 -21.29
N PHE A 134 -12.97 7.80 -21.19
CA PHE A 134 -14.11 7.76 -20.28
C PHE A 134 -13.68 7.90 -18.81
N LEU A 135 -12.71 7.09 -18.36
CA LEU A 135 -12.25 7.08 -16.98
C LEU A 135 -11.58 8.41 -16.58
N ARG A 136 -10.95 9.11 -17.54
CA ARG A 136 -10.42 10.46 -17.30
C ARG A 136 -11.54 11.43 -16.97
N GLN A 137 -12.61 11.44 -17.76
CA GLN A 137 -13.78 12.28 -17.50
C GLN A 137 -14.44 11.91 -16.17
N LEU A 138 -14.52 10.61 -15.86
CA LEU A 138 -15.00 10.09 -14.59
C LEU A 138 -14.18 10.62 -13.40
N ALA A 139 -12.85 10.64 -13.53
CA ALA A 139 -11.91 11.04 -12.48
C ALA A 139 -11.82 12.56 -12.27
N THR A 140 -12.15 13.38 -13.28
CA THR A 140 -12.10 14.84 -13.19
C THR A 140 -13.45 15.51 -12.95
N ALA A 141 -14.56 14.76 -13.01
CA ALA A 141 -15.89 15.32 -12.82
C ALA A 141 -16.13 15.72 -11.35
N SER A 142 -16.99 16.72 -11.14
CA SER A 142 -17.51 17.08 -9.81
C SER A 142 -18.43 15.97 -9.28
N ARG A 143 -17.81 14.92 -8.74
CA ARG A 143 -18.46 13.70 -8.25
C ARG A 143 -17.94 13.38 -6.84
N PRO A 144 -18.62 12.48 -6.10
CA PRO A 144 -18.11 11.98 -4.83
C PRO A 144 -16.66 11.48 -4.97
N ARG A 145 -15.80 11.89 -4.03
CA ARG A 145 -14.36 11.54 -3.99
C ARG A 145 -14.06 10.08 -4.34
N LYS A 146 -14.83 9.13 -3.79
CA LYS A 146 -14.66 7.69 -4.04
C LYS A 146 -14.77 7.31 -5.50
N ILE A 147 -15.68 7.95 -6.25
CA ILE A 147 -15.85 7.71 -7.68
C ILE A 147 -14.62 8.18 -8.46
N ASN A 148 -14.11 9.36 -8.11
CA ASN A 148 -12.93 9.91 -8.77
C ASN A 148 -11.69 9.05 -8.51
N GLU A 149 -11.47 8.63 -7.25
CA GLU A 149 -10.36 7.73 -6.88
C GLU A 149 -10.46 6.37 -7.61
N ARG A 150 -11.66 5.82 -7.77
CA ARG A 150 -11.87 4.57 -8.53
C ARG A 150 -11.64 4.75 -10.03
N GLY A 151 -11.93 5.93 -10.59
CA GLY A 151 -11.53 6.28 -11.95
C GLY A 151 -10.01 6.25 -12.14
N VAL A 152 -9.27 6.89 -11.22
CA VAL A 152 -7.80 6.87 -11.22
C VAL A 152 -7.23 5.46 -11.04
N LEU A 153 -7.80 4.67 -10.12
CA LEU A 153 -7.42 3.27 -9.92
C LEU A 153 -7.64 2.45 -11.19
N ALA A 154 -8.80 2.55 -11.83
CA ALA A 154 -9.08 1.84 -13.06
C ALA A 154 -8.06 2.22 -14.16
N ILE A 155 -7.75 3.51 -14.32
CA ILE A 155 -6.70 3.99 -15.25
C ILE A 155 -5.34 3.35 -14.92
N ALA A 156 -4.95 3.33 -13.65
CA ALA A 156 -3.66 2.79 -13.22
C ALA A 156 -3.50 1.28 -13.48
N LEU A 157 -4.61 0.55 -13.62
CA LEU A 157 -4.64 -0.87 -13.93
C LEU A 157 -4.61 -1.18 -15.43
N HIS A 158 -4.72 -0.19 -16.32
CA HIS A 158 -4.69 -0.41 -17.77
C HIS A 158 -3.29 -0.78 -18.26
N ASP A 159 -3.23 -1.72 -19.20
CA ASP A 159 -2.03 -2.05 -19.96
C ASP A 159 -1.88 -1.07 -21.13
N ASP A 160 -1.49 0.17 -20.84
CA ASP A 160 -1.31 1.20 -21.86
C ASP A 160 -0.15 2.16 -21.51
N PRO A 161 0.75 2.47 -22.46
CA PRO A 161 1.89 3.36 -22.20
C PRO A 161 1.48 4.79 -21.82
N ARG A 162 0.24 5.22 -22.12
CA ARG A 162 -0.25 6.56 -21.76
C ARG A 162 -0.58 6.68 -20.28
N VAL A 163 -0.73 5.59 -19.52
CA VAL A 163 -1.18 5.60 -18.11
C VAL A 163 -0.32 6.54 -17.26
N THR A 164 1.00 6.43 -17.30
CA THR A 164 1.90 7.28 -16.50
C THR A 164 1.69 8.77 -16.77
N ALA A 165 1.59 9.15 -18.05
CA ALA A 165 1.35 10.54 -18.44
C ALA A 165 -0.01 11.05 -17.93
N GLN A 166 -1.05 10.20 -17.93
CA GLN A 166 -2.35 10.55 -17.38
C GLN A 166 -2.33 10.71 -15.86
N LEU A 167 -1.63 9.83 -15.15
CA LEU A 167 -1.45 9.95 -13.70
C LEU A 167 -0.75 11.27 -13.36
N LYS A 168 0.34 11.61 -14.05
CA LYS A 168 1.03 12.91 -13.87
C LYS A 168 0.12 14.10 -14.17
N ASN A 169 -0.74 14.00 -15.18
CA ASN A 169 -1.73 15.04 -15.45
C ASN A 169 -2.70 15.24 -14.28
N PHE A 170 -3.21 14.17 -13.66
CA PHE A 170 -4.05 14.31 -12.46
C PHE A 170 -3.32 14.98 -11.30
N VAL A 171 -2.05 14.62 -11.09
CA VAL A 171 -1.23 15.23 -10.04
C VAL A 171 -1.05 16.73 -10.27
N ASN A 172 -0.85 17.15 -11.51
CA ASN A 172 -0.53 18.55 -11.84
C ASN A 172 -1.77 19.45 -11.98
N THR A 173 -2.94 18.88 -12.31
CA THR A 173 -4.13 19.68 -12.68
C THR A 173 -5.31 19.55 -11.73
N SER A 174 -5.40 18.46 -10.95
CA SER A 174 -6.51 18.28 -10.01
C SER A 174 -6.34 19.20 -8.81
N THR A 175 -7.44 19.80 -8.35
CA THR A 175 -7.50 20.50 -7.06
C THR A 175 -7.85 19.56 -5.90
N ASP A 176 -8.35 18.36 -6.19
CA ASP A 176 -8.65 17.33 -5.19
C ASP A 176 -7.36 16.58 -4.80
N HIS A 177 -6.89 16.83 -3.57
CA HIS A 177 -5.70 16.18 -3.01
C HIS A 177 -5.78 14.64 -3.00
N SER A 178 -6.98 14.07 -2.92
CA SER A 178 -7.18 12.62 -2.86
C SER A 178 -6.98 11.96 -4.23
N VAL A 179 -7.46 12.62 -5.29
CA VAL A 179 -7.16 12.25 -6.69
C VAL A 179 -5.66 12.32 -6.94
N ARG A 180 -5.02 13.43 -6.55
CA ARG A 180 -3.57 13.62 -6.69
C ARG A 180 -2.81 12.53 -5.93
N ARG A 181 -3.17 12.28 -4.67
CA ARG A 181 -2.56 11.25 -3.83
C ARG A 181 -2.67 9.86 -4.46
N THR A 182 -3.85 9.50 -4.96
CA THR A 182 -4.08 8.22 -5.64
C THR A 182 -3.21 8.10 -6.89
N ALA A 183 -3.12 9.16 -7.68
CA ALA A 183 -2.25 9.18 -8.86
C ALA A 183 -0.76 9.06 -8.50
N VAL A 184 -0.28 9.78 -7.48
CA VAL A 184 1.11 9.69 -6.97
C VAL A 184 1.44 8.27 -6.50
N TYR A 185 0.54 7.65 -5.74
CA TYR A 185 0.70 6.25 -5.31
C TYR A 185 0.91 5.33 -6.52
N TRP A 186 0.06 5.45 -7.54
CA TRP A 186 0.11 4.59 -8.72
C TRP A 186 1.31 4.85 -9.64
N ILE A 187 1.84 6.08 -9.67
CA ILE A 187 3.10 6.41 -10.36
C ILE A 187 4.27 5.60 -9.78
N GLY A 188 4.29 5.35 -8.47
CA GLY A 188 5.29 4.48 -7.84
C GLY A 188 5.31 3.07 -8.45
N TYR A 189 4.18 2.60 -8.97
CA TYR A 189 4.05 1.29 -9.58
C TYR A 189 4.20 1.28 -11.09
N THR A 190 4.14 2.41 -11.79
CA THR A 190 4.42 2.46 -13.23
C THR A 190 5.92 2.39 -13.54
N GLY A 191 6.77 2.72 -12.57
CA GLY A 191 8.23 2.72 -12.72
C GLY A 191 8.77 3.96 -13.46
N GLY A 192 10.07 4.23 -13.33
CA GLY A 192 10.79 5.26 -14.09
C GLY A 192 10.53 6.72 -13.72
N GLU A 193 9.76 6.99 -12.68
CA GLU A 193 9.33 8.35 -12.30
C GLU A 193 9.92 8.82 -10.96
N THR A 194 11.02 8.21 -10.52
CA THR A 194 11.66 8.50 -9.24
C THR A 194 12.06 9.98 -9.10
N SER A 195 12.61 10.59 -10.15
CA SER A 195 12.98 12.01 -10.15
C SER A 195 11.77 12.92 -9.98
N TYR A 196 10.67 12.65 -10.70
CA TYR A 196 9.43 13.41 -10.61
C TYR A 196 8.82 13.31 -9.19
N LEU A 197 8.80 12.12 -8.61
CA LEU A 197 8.35 11.93 -7.23
C LEU A 197 9.26 12.67 -6.24
N ALA A 198 10.57 12.66 -6.46
CA ALA A 198 11.53 13.32 -5.57
C ALA A 198 11.40 14.84 -5.58
N GLU A 199 11.14 15.47 -6.73
CA GLU A 199 10.80 16.89 -6.83
C GLU A 199 9.57 17.24 -5.97
N MET A 200 8.56 16.38 -6.00
CA MET A 200 7.36 16.55 -5.20
C MET A 200 7.62 16.43 -3.69
N VAL A 201 8.45 15.46 -3.27
CA VAL A 201 8.87 15.36 -1.85
C VAL A 201 9.61 16.65 -1.41
N ARG A 202 10.45 17.23 -2.27
CA ARG A 202 11.22 18.45 -1.97
C ARG A 202 10.37 19.72 -1.95
N ASN A 203 9.25 19.76 -2.69
CA ASN A 203 8.43 20.96 -2.79
C ASN A 203 7.73 21.27 -1.46
N GLU A 204 8.19 22.31 -0.75
CA GLU A 204 7.60 22.73 0.54
C GLU A 204 6.22 23.40 0.40
N GLN A 205 5.87 23.87 -0.80
CA GLN A 205 4.54 24.40 -1.09
C GLN A 205 3.51 23.29 -1.39
N GLU A 206 3.98 22.05 -1.54
CA GLU A 206 3.10 20.91 -1.76
C GLU A 206 2.42 20.47 -0.47
N ASN A 207 1.19 19.95 -0.60
CA ASN A 207 0.45 19.35 0.49
C ASN A 207 1.25 18.20 1.12
N GLU A 208 1.39 18.22 2.45
CA GLU A 208 2.22 17.25 3.18
C GLU A 208 1.83 15.79 2.91
N ASN A 209 0.54 15.46 2.84
CA ASN A 209 0.08 14.09 2.53
C ASN A 209 0.49 13.66 1.11
N VAL A 210 0.53 14.59 0.16
CA VAL A 210 0.98 14.32 -1.21
C VAL A 210 2.48 14.06 -1.22
N ARG A 211 3.27 14.87 -0.50
CA ARG A 211 4.72 14.67 -0.32
C ARG A 211 5.04 13.33 0.34
N GLU A 212 4.31 12.98 1.40
CA GLU A 212 4.46 11.68 2.05
C GLU A 212 4.13 10.51 1.12
N THR A 213 3.09 10.68 0.30
CA THR A 213 2.70 9.65 -0.68
C THR A 213 3.74 9.53 -1.78
N ALA A 214 4.36 10.63 -2.20
CA ALA A 214 5.47 10.59 -3.15
C ALA A 214 6.69 9.86 -2.56
N ALA A 215 7.03 10.13 -1.30
CA ALA A 215 8.08 9.39 -0.60
C ALA A 215 7.76 7.88 -0.53
N TYR A 216 6.51 7.52 -0.23
CA TYR A 216 6.07 6.12 -0.23
C TYR A 216 6.15 5.49 -1.62
N ALA A 217 5.69 6.21 -2.65
CA ALA A 217 5.72 5.78 -4.05
C ALA A 217 7.14 5.49 -4.53
N ILE A 218 8.14 6.29 -4.12
CA ILE A 218 9.55 5.97 -4.38
C ILE A 218 9.96 4.69 -3.63
N GLY A 219 9.54 4.53 -2.37
CA GLY A 219 9.80 3.32 -1.56
C GLY A 219 9.39 2.03 -2.25
N VAL A 220 8.18 1.99 -2.82
CA VAL A 220 7.62 0.81 -3.49
C VAL A 220 8.02 0.68 -4.96
N SER A 221 8.67 1.70 -5.53
CA SER A 221 9.14 1.68 -6.91
C SER A 221 10.22 0.62 -7.12
N ARG A 222 10.16 -0.04 -8.27
CA ARG A 222 11.19 -0.96 -8.77
C ARG A 222 12.30 -0.29 -9.58
N ASP A 223 12.32 1.04 -9.53
CA ASP A 223 13.40 1.81 -10.15
C ASP A 223 14.70 1.60 -9.35
N PRO A 224 15.81 1.16 -9.97
CA PRO A 224 17.09 1.00 -9.28
C PRO A 224 17.59 2.27 -8.57
N ALA A 225 17.18 3.46 -9.04
CA ALA A 225 17.54 4.73 -8.43
C ALA A 225 16.73 5.07 -7.16
N ALA A 226 15.66 4.33 -6.85
CA ALA A 226 14.73 4.62 -5.77
C ALA A 226 15.41 4.73 -4.40
N LEU A 227 16.22 3.72 -4.03
CA LEU A 227 16.89 3.74 -2.72
C LEU A 227 17.87 4.90 -2.61
N GLY A 228 18.72 5.11 -3.62
CA GLY A 228 19.66 6.24 -3.67
C GLY A 228 18.93 7.58 -3.48
N THR A 229 17.81 7.77 -4.18
CA THR A 229 16.96 8.95 -4.07
C THR A 229 16.38 9.12 -2.67
N LEU A 230 15.83 8.08 -2.06
CA LEU A 230 15.29 8.15 -0.70
C LEU A 230 16.36 8.53 0.33
N THR A 231 17.55 7.93 0.21
CA THR A 231 18.66 8.23 1.12
C THR A 231 19.12 9.68 0.99
N GLU A 232 19.08 10.24 -0.21
CA GLU A 232 19.44 11.63 -0.45
C GLU A 232 18.37 12.60 0.06
N LEU A 233 17.09 12.29 -0.20
CA LEU A 233 15.97 13.05 0.35
C LEU A 233 16.02 13.09 1.88
N TYR A 234 16.36 11.98 2.53
CA TYR A 234 16.46 11.93 3.99
C TYR A 234 17.55 12.83 4.57
N ARG A 235 18.67 12.98 3.86
CA ARG A 235 19.81 13.84 4.26
C ARG A 235 19.52 15.32 4.06
N THR A 236 18.71 15.65 3.05
CA THR A 236 18.52 17.04 2.59
C THR A 236 17.23 17.68 3.10
N ILE A 237 16.21 16.89 3.42
CA ILE A 237 14.91 17.42 3.87
C ILE A 237 14.93 17.71 5.37
N PRO A 238 14.60 18.95 5.80
CA PRO A 238 14.58 19.33 7.21
C PRO A 238 13.27 18.92 7.93
N ASN A 239 12.16 18.81 7.21
CA ASN A 239 10.85 18.49 7.80
C ASN A 239 10.87 17.07 8.42
N ARG A 240 10.65 16.99 9.74
CA ARG A 240 10.75 15.74 10.53
C ARG A 240 9.68 14.71 10.16
N GLU A 241 8.46 15.14 9.83
CA GLU A 241 7.38 14.26 9.40
C GLU A 241 7.75 13.55 8.09
N ILE A 242 8.22 14.31 7.10
CA ILE A 242 8.70 13.77 5.83
C ILE A 242 9.93 12.88 6.02
N ARG A 243 10.89 13.27 6.89
CA ARG A 243 12.04 12.41 7.24
C ARG A 243 11.57 11.07 7.80
N ARG A 244 10.61 11.04 8.73
CA ARG A 244 10.02 9.79 9.24
C ARG A 244 9.39 8.97 8.12
N LYS A 245 8.66 9.62 7.21
CA LYS A 245 8.07 8.91 6.06
C LYS A 245 9.14 8.28 5.17
N LEU A 246 10.26 8.98 4.93
CA LEU A 246 11.39 8.46 4.18
C LEU A 246 12.03 7.24 4.85
N ILE A 247 12.16 7.21 6.19
CA ILE A 247 12.63 6.03 6.93
C ILE A 247 11.73 4.82 6.63
N HIS A 248 10.41 5.01 6.70
CA HIS A 248 9.46 3.95 6.35
C HIS A 248 9.61 3.52 4.89
N SER A 249 9.68 4.46 3.94
CA SER A 249 9.86 4.16 2.52
C SER A 249 11.16 3.38 2.24
N ILE A 250 12.25 3.72 2.92
CA ILE A 250 13.53 2.99 2.81
C ILE A 250 13.34 1.56 3.31
N SER A 251 12.62 1.36 4.42
CA SER A 251 12.42 0.03 4.99
C SER A 251 11.67 -0.94 4.07
N ILE A 252 10.78 -0.44 3.21
CA ILE A 252 9.96 -1.27 2.30
C ILE A 252 10.56 -1.39 0.90
N ASN A 253 11.70 -0.74 0.62
CA ASN A 253 12.33 -0.78 -0.70
C ASN A 253 12.87 -2.17 -1.04
N GLU A 254 12.78 -2.60 -2.30
CA GLU A 254 13.20 -3.94 -2.70
C GLU A 254 14.70 -4.23 -2.49
N ASN A 255 15.56 -3.20 -2.52
CA ASN A 255 16.99 -3.34 -2.28
C ASN A 255 17.30 -3.40 -0.77
N GLN A 256 16.97 -4.54 -0.16
CA GLN A 256 16.89 -4.72 1.29
C GLN A 256 18.23 -4.56 2.02
N ASP A 257 19.34 -5.13 1.53
CA ASP A 257 20.60 -5.09 2.27
C ASP A 257 21.13 -3.65 2.45
N PRO A 258 21.26 -2.82 1.40
CA PRO A 258 21.71 -1.44 1.56
C PRO A 258 20.68 -0.57 2.29
N ALA A 259 19.38 -0.88 2.18
CA ALA A 259 18.34 -0.21 2.95
C ALA A 259 18.49 -0.47 4.46
N ILE A 260 18.76 -1.72 4.84
CA ILE A 260 19.05 -2.12 6.23
C ILE A 260 20.30 -1.39 6.72
N ASP A 261 21.39 -1.39 5.96
CA ASP A 261 22.63 -0.71 6.35
C ASP A 261 22.40 0.81 6.57
N PHE A 262 21.56 1.44 5.74
CA PHE A 262 21.20 2.85 5.92
C PHE A 262 20.33 3.08 7.17
N LEU A 263 19.35 2.22 7.44
CA LEU A 263 18.55 2.28 8.67
C LEU A 263 19.40 2.08 9.92
N ILE A 264 20.39 1.19 9.89
CA ILE A 264 21.35 0.99 10.97
C ILE A 264 22.11 2.29 11.25
N ARG A 265 22.56 2.99 10.20
CA ARG A 265 23.23 4.27 10.38
C ARG A 265 22.31 5.31 11.03
N ILE A 266 21.06 5.41 10.58
CA ILE A 266 20.08 6.32 11.22
C ILE A 266 19.93 5.97 12.70
N ALA A 267 19.69 4.70 13.02
CA ALA A 267 19.49 4.23 14.39
C ALA A 267 20.68 4.55 15.32
N LYS A 268 21.91 4.50 14.79
CA LYS A 268 23.13 4.74 15.56
C LYS A 268 23.54 6.21 15.66
N THR A 269 23.35 7.01 14.60
CA THR A 269 24.04 8.30 14.49
C THR A 269 23.14 9.50 14.18
N ASP A 270 21.84 9.32 13.94
CA ASP A 270 20.99 10.48 13.63
C ASP A 270 20.86 11.39 14.85
N ALA A 271 20.90 12.71 14.64
CA ALA A 271 20.74 13.68 15.72
C ALA A 271 19.31 13.67 16.29
N ASP A 272 18.30 13.35 15.47
CA ASP A 272 16.91 13.30 15.89
C ASP A 272 16.60 11.97 16.58
N MET A 273 16.30 12.04 17.87
CA MET A 273 15.91 10.89 18.69
C MET A 273 14.74 10.12 18.09
N GLU A 274 13.76 10.82 17.52
CA GLU A 274 12.58 10.17 16.94
C GLU A 274 12.95 9.42 15.66
N ALA A 275 13.85 9.98 14.84
CA ALA A 275 14.37 9.27 13.68
C ALA A 275 15.12 7.99 14.07
N ARG A 276 15.94 8.03 15.12
CA ARG A 276 16.61 6.82 15.66
C ARG A 276 15.60 5.75 16.07
N LYS A 277 14.55 6.14 16.80
CA LYS A 277 13.46 5.23 17.21
C LYS A 277 12.75 4.61 16.02
N GLN A 278 12.35 5.41 15.03
CA GLN A 278 11.67 4.92 13.83
C GLN A 278 12.55 3.94 13.04
N ALA A 279 13.85 4.23 12.88
CA ALA A 279 14.76 3.30 12.21
C ALA A 279 14.89 1.98 12.97
N MET A 280 15.01 2.01 14.30
CA MET A 280 15.00 0.79 15.13
C MET A 280 13.69 0.01 15.00
N PHE A 281 12.54 0.69 15.02
CA PHE A 281 11.24 0.07 14.83
C PHE A 281 11.20 -0.75 13.53
N TRP A 282 11.58 -0.14 12.41
CA TRP A 282 11.60 -0.83 11.12
C TRP A 282 12.65 -1.94 11.06
N LEU A 283 13.82 -1.77 11.67
CA LEU A 283 14.81 -2.84 11.82
C LEU A 283 14.25 -4.02 12.62
N GLY A 284 13.45 -3.77 13.66
CA GLY A 284 12.79 -4.82 14.44
C GLY A 284 11.88 -5.73 13.63
N HIS A 285 11.24 -5.17 12.59
CA HIS A 285 10.43 -5.92 11.63
C HIS A 285 11.27 -6.66 10.56
N LYS A 286 12.58 -6.43 10.50
CA LYS A 286 13.50 -7.17 9.63
C LYS A 286 14.12 -8.34 10.39
N ALA A 287 14.07 -9.53 9.80
CA ALA A 287 14.76 -10.70 10.31
C ALA A 287 16.28 -10.58 10.06
N GLY A 288 17.07 -11.18 10.94
CA GLY A 288 18.52 -11.28 10.77
C GLY A 288 19.35 -10.75 11.94
N GLU A 289 20.52 -11.35 12.12
CA GLU A 289 21.45 -11.07 13.23
C GLU A 289 21.94 -9.62 13.25
N LYS A 290 22.14 -9.01 12.07
CA LYS A 290 22.54 -7.59 11.97
C LYS A 290 21.57 -6.67 12.70
N SER A 291 20.27 -6.86 12.49
CA SER A 291 19.22 -6.05 13.14
C SER A 291 19.22 -6.26 14.65
N LEU A 292 19.28 -7.52 15.11
CA LEU A 292 19.31 -7.84 16.54
C LEU A 292 20.55 -7.27 17.23
N GLY A 293 21.72 -7.34 16.59
CA GLY A 293 22.96 -6.75 17.09
C GLY A 293 22.85 -5.24 17.29
N VAL A 294 22.23 -4.54 16.35
CA VAL A 294 22.02 -3.08 16.44
C VAL A 294 21.09 -2.70 17.59
N LEU A 295 20.02 -3.48 17.81
CA LEU A 295 19.11 -3.26 18.94
C LEU A 295 19.81 -3.54 20.27
N LYS A 296 20.65 -4.58 20.34
CA LYS A 296 21.49 -4.86 21.49
C LYS A 296 22.43 -3.70 21.79
N ASP A 297 23.18 -3.24 20.79
CA ASP A 297 24.11 -2.11 20.92
C ASP A 297 23.36 -0.86 21.44
N ALA A 298 22.16 -0.59 20.91
CA ALA A 298 21.34 0.55 21.32
C ALA A 298 20.88 0.46 22.79
N VAL A 299 20.60 -0.74 23.30
CA VAL A 299 20.30 -0.93 24.73
C VAL A 299 21.56 -0.70 25.58
N GLU A 300 22.72 -1.16 25.14
CA GLU A 300 23.98 -1.12 25.90
C GLU A 300 24.72 0.21 25.82
N ALA A 301 24.38 1.07 24.86
CA ALA A 301 25.01 2.37 24.65
C ALA A 301 24.97 3.25 25.91
N THR A 302 26.14 3.58 26.45
CA THR A 302 26.26 4.32 27.71
C THR A 302 25.85 5.78 27.61
N ASP A 303 26.05 6.37 26.44
CA ASP A 303 25.77 7.77 26.09
C ASP A 303 24.37 7.98 25.49
N ALA A 304 23.62 6.92 25.23
CA ALA A 304 22.28 7.01 24.68
C ALA A 304 21.24 7.50 25.71
N GLU A 305 20.27 8.28 25.23
CA GLU A 305 19.12 8.71 26.02
C GLU A 305 18.29 7.50 26.43
N THR A 306 17.88 7.46 27.69
CA THR A 306 17.13 6.34 28.26
C THR A 306 15.87 5.99 27.46
N GLU A 307 15.23 6.96 26.83
CA GLU A 307 14.05 6.74 25.99
C GLU A 307 14.36 6.01 24.67
N VAL A 308 15.56 6.19 24.09
CA VAL A 308 16.03 5.40 22.94
C VAL A 308 16.27 3.97 23.37
N GLN A 309 16.93 3.78 24.52
CA GLN A 309 17.22 2.44 25.04
C GLN A 309 15.94 1.67 25.40
N LYS A 310 14.97 2.30 26.05
CA LYS A 310 13.64 1.71 26.29
C LYS A 310 12.96 1.33 25.00
N HIS A 311 13.03 2.19 23.97
CA HIS A 311 12.47 1.87 22.67
C HIS A 311 13.16 0.66 22.04
N ALA A 312 14.48 0.52 22.16
CA ALA A 312 15.20 -0.67 21.72
C ALA A 312 14.74 -1.94 22.46
N VAL A 313 14.54 -1.88 23.79
CA VAL A 313 13.95 -2.99 24.58
C VAL A 313 12.55 -3.35 24.07
N PHE A 314 11.70 -2.36 23.83
CA PHE A 314 10.37 -2.56 23.24
C PHE A 314 10.48 -3.25 21.87
N VAL A 315 11.33 -2.76 20.98
CA VAL A 315 11.51 -3.35 19.64
C VAL A 315 12.01 -4.79 19.73
N ILE A 316 12.97 -5.09 20.62
CA ILE A 316 13.42 -6.47 20.89
C ILE A 316 12.23 -7.35 21.31
N SER A 317 11.32 -6.86 22.15
CA SER A 317 10.15 -7.63 22.59
C SER A 317 9.18 -8.00 21.46
N ARG A 318 9.21 -7.30 20.33
CA ARG A 318 8.36 -7.56 19.16
C ARG A 318 8.95 -8.59 18.19
N ARG A 319 10.21 -9.01 18.42
CA ARG A 319 10.90 -10.02 17.61
C ARG A 319 10.40 -11.44 17.94
N PRO A 320 10.75 -12.45 17.11
CA PRO A 320 10.46 -13.85 17.44
C PRO A 320 10.94 -14.21 18.86
N LYS A 321 10.14 -15.01 19.57
CA LYS A 321 10.35 -15.31 21.01
C LYS A 321 11.74 -15.87 21.29
N ASP A 322 12.28 -16.69 20.40
CA ASP A 322 13.60 -17.32 20.55
C ASP A 322 14.76 -16.33 20.50
N GLU A 323 14.57 -15.16 19.88
CA GLU A 323 15.53 -14.07 19.93
C GLU A 323 15.24 -13.11 21.10
N ALA A 324 13.96 -12.77 21.28
CA ALA A 324 13.53 -11.75 22.23
C ALA A 324 13.74 -12.19 23.68
N VAL A 325 13.28 -13.40 24.05
CA VAL A 325 13.24 -13.85 25.45
C VAL A 325 14.64 -13.95 26.07
N PRO A 326 15.63 -14.61 25.44
CA PRO A 326 16.99 -14.65 25.99
C PRO A 326 17.59 -13.26 26.17
N MET A 327 17.34 -12.35 25.21
CA MET A 327 17.86 -10.99 25.26
C MET A 327 17.23 -10.18 26.40
N LEU A 328 15.90 -10.26 26.56
CA LEU A 328 15.19 -9.56 27.63
C LEU A 328 15.60 -10.08 29.01
N ILE A 329 15.79 -11.40 29.20
CA ILE A 329 16.30 -11.97 30.46
C ILE A 329 17.68 -11.39 30.77
N ARG A 330 18.58 -11.35 29.77
CA ARG A 330 19.91 -10.77 29.92
C ARG A 330 19.84 -9.30 30.37
N ILE A 331 19.04 -8.48 29.69
CA ILE A 331 18.84 -7.06 30.05
C ILE A 331 18.30 -6.95 31.47
N ALA A 332 17.29 -7.74 31.83
CA ALA A 332 16.68 -7.76 33.15
C ALA A 332 17.67 -8.16 34.27
N ARG A 333 18.67 -9.00 33.99
CA ARG A 333 19.71 -9.39 34.95
C ARG A 333 20.86 -8.40 35.03
N THR A 334 21.38 -7.94 33.90
CA THR A 334 22.72 -7.33 33.84
C THR A 334 22.71 -5.84 33.54
N HIS A 335 21.60 -5.27 33.07
CA HIS A 335 21.61 -3.87 32.67
C HIS A 335 21.80 -2.93 33.87
N GLN A 336 22.73 -1.98 33.76
CA GLN A 336 23.09 -1.07 34.86
C GLN A 336 21.91 -0.17 35.28
N LYS A 337 21.21 0.43 34.31
CA LYS A 337 20.02 1.25 34.55
C LYS A 337 18.83 0.38 34.98
N SER A 338 18.36 0.56 36.22
CA SER A 338 17.22 -0.18 36.78
C SER A 338 15.93 -0.01 35.98
N VAL A 339 15.73 1.15 35.35
CA VAL A 339 14.58 1.41 34.48
C VAL A 339 14.54 0.48 33.28
N LEU A 340 15.68 0.12 32.67
CA LEU A 340 15.69 -0.83 31.56
C LEU A 340 15.51 -2.27 32.04
N ARG A 341 15.99 -2.61 33.25
CA ARG A 341 15.68 -3.92 33.86
C ARG A 341 14.18 -4.08 34.06
N LYS A 342 13.52 -3.06 34.60
CA LYS A 342 12.05 -3.02 34.78
C LYS A 342 11.31 -3.13 33.45
N GLU A 343 11.76 -2.40 32.42
CA GLU A 343 11.18 -2.47 31.08
C GLU A 343 11.28 -3.90 30.51
N ALA A 344 12.45 -4.54 30.64
CA ALA A 344 12.64 -5.91 30.16
C ALA A 344 11.77 -6.93 30.90
N ILE A 345 11.63 -6.82 32.23
CA ILE A 345 10.73 -7.66 33.04
C ILE A 345 9.28 -7.46 32.61
N PHE A 346 8.86 -6.21 32.38
CA PHE A 346 7.51 -5.90 31.90
C PHE A 346 7.21 -6.61 30.57
N TRP A 347 8.13 -6.54 29.60
CA TRP A 347 7.93 -7.21 28.31
C TRP A 347 8.00 -8.74 28.43
N LEU A 348 8.87 -9.29 29.28
CA LEU A 348 8.93 -10.73 29.58
C LEU A 348 7.58 -11.27 30.07
N GLY A 349 6.90 -10.55 30.97
CA GLY A 349 5.58 -10.92 31.48
C GLY A 349 4.48 -10.98 30.40
N ARG A 350 4.70 -10.37 29.22
CA ARG A 350 3.75 -10.37 28.09
C ARG A 350 4.08 -11.44 27.03
N THR A 351 5.17 -12.18 27.20
CA THR A 351 5.59 -13.18 26.19
C THR A 351 4.79 -14.47 26.27
N GLY A 352 4.33 -14.86 27.47
CA GLY A 352 3.77 -16.19 27.73
C GLY A 352 4.76 -17.32 27.43
N ASP A 353 6.06 -17.07 27.54
CA ASP A 353 7.14 -18.04 27.32
C ASP A 353 7.59 -18.66 28.66
N GLU A 354 7.76 -19.98 28.72
CA GLU A 354 8.14 -20.69 29.95
C GLU A 354 9.49 -20.23 30.50
N ARG A 355 10.43 -19.83 29.63
CA ARG A 355 11.73 -19.30 30.06
C ARG A 355 11.58 -17.96 30.78
N ALA A 356 10.64 -17.13 30.32
CA ALA A 356 10.31 -15.87 30.96
C ALA A 356 9.63 -16.09 32.32
N LEU A 357 8.72 -17.07 32.40
CA LEU A 357 8.08 -17.45 33.66
C LEU A 357 9.10 -17.93 34.69
N ALA A 358 9.96 -18.90 34.33
CA ALA A 358 10.99 -19.43 35.22
C ALA A 358 11.93 -18.34 35.74
N PHE A 359 12.28 -17.37 34.88
CA PHE A 359 13.08 -16.21 35.29
C PHE A 359 12.34 -15.30 36.28
N ILE A 360 11.06 -15.01 36.06
CA ILE A 360 10.27 -14.17 36.96
C ILE A 360 10.06 -14.86 38.32
N GLU A 361 9.81 -16.17 38.34
CA GLU A 361 9.74 -16.97 39.57
C GLU A 361 11.05 -16.90 40.37
N GLU A 362 12.20 -17.08 39.70
CA GLU A 362 13.51 -16.91 40.34
C GLU A 362 13.66 -15.51 40.96
N LEU A 363 13.26 -14.46 40.25
CA LEU A 363 13.34 -13.08 40.74
C LEU A 363 12.46 -12.81 41.97
N LEU A 364 11.28 -13.42 42.04
CA LEU A 364 10.33 -13.26 43.15
C LEU A 364 10.68 -14.13 44.38
N SER A 365 11.50 -15.17 44.18
CA SER A 365 11.97 -16.06 45.24
C SER A 365 13.16 -15.50 46.06
N LYS A 366 13.71 -14.36 45.64
CA LYS A 366 14.80 -13.64 46.33
C LYS A 366 14.25 -12.41 47.03
#